data_AF-A0A969G7E2-F1
#
_entry.id   AF-A0A969G7E2-F1
#
_cell.length_a   1.000
_cell.length_b   1.000
_cell.length_c   1.000
_cell.angle_alpha   90.00
_cell.angle_beta   90.00
_cell.angle_gamma   90.00
#
_symmetry.space_group_name_H-M   'P 1'
#
loop_
_entity.id
_entity.type
_entity.pdbx_description
1 polymer ?
#
loop_
_entity_poly.entity_id
_entity_poly.type
_entity_poly.pdbx_seq_one_letter_code
_entity_poly.pdbx_strand_id
1 'polypeptide(L)'
;MIAGSSGGQGPAGDIKIHGNGSLTLQGTGQTLLSGINSAMVGANSVGDAGEILITMGNLTIADGAQINTSTDGIGNGGTIELITTHGITLNQGDITSSVERGAVGNGGAILITTPTLTLGNGGLISTTSNGQGNPGYIQITDNDNLIIDGSKANSNGTLSPSAIATLLLSQGKTQPTGSTEDFGFGEIWIETQNLTLTNGGAIAASNVGGRGDAGEITILAPTITLNGLLPDGSRGSAIESYTQIDPTNNRMPIGNAGNIYLYTDNLQVGKGGTISVSTQGRGNAGTITVNSLGLNPAQVDNFNQNVINLKAQIPNLDANAIVAPQAPQTLGQILNTYPSTFLTNVLNYQDQIPLFALNPTPQIQLDGGSMASNVELGGRGNAGNIILDVVDLRLINGGQINSSTQGRGFAGYVQVNDANTIHIMGKDSRITTAIGTQGNTLNLKGKNGAIDITTRTLTVQDQGLIAAFTRGQGNAGAIDVHATQGINLNHGSINSSVDRTGGGKGGDIFLETPSSPWSMVQKLMLVPLAPEMGAW
;
A
#
# COMPACT_ATOMS: atom_id res chain seq x y z
N MET A 1 -15.53 -18.61 26.49
CA MET A 1 -16.07 -17.45 25.75
C MET A 1 -16.32 -16.34 26.77
N ILE A 2 -15.85 -15.13 26.49
CA ILE A 2 -16.20 -13.90 27.21
C ILE A 2 -17.06 -13.08 26.25
N ALA A 3 -18.27 -12.68 26.65
CA ALA A 3 -19.19 -12.00 25.73
C ALA A 3 -19.96 -10.86 26.40
N GLY A 4 -20.08 -9.74 25.67
CA GLY A 4 -20.90 -8.58 25.98
C GLY A 4 -21.93 -8.30 24.88
N SER A 5 -22.28 -9.28 24.07
CA SER A 5 -23.09 -9.08 22.86
C SER A 5 -24.54 -8.65 23.14
N SER A 6 -25.13 -7.84 22.25
CA SER A 6 -26.54 -7.42 22.30
C SER A 6 -27.29 -7.87 21.05
N GLY A 7 -28.49 -8.44 21.22
CA GLY A 7 -29.41 -8.75 20.11
C GLY A 7 -30.67 -7.89 20.06
N GLY A 8 -30.73 -6.86 20.91
CA GLY A 8 -31.89 -6.00 21.10
C GLY A 8 -31.72 -4.60 20.52
N GLN A 9 -32.49 -3.66 21.07
CA GLN A 9 -32.31 -2.23 20.84
C GLN A 9 -31.43 -1.68 21.98
N GLY A 10 -30.20 -1.31 21.65
CA GLY A 10 -29.16 -0.83 22.57
C GLY A 10 -27.78 -1.38 22.18
N PRO A 11 -26.70 -0.63 22.48
CA PRO A 11 -25.34 -1.04 22.12
C PRO A 11 -24.92 -2.33 22.84
N ALA A 12 -23.96 -3.04 22.27
CA ALA A 12 -23.30 -4.14 22.97
C ALA A 12 -22.42 -3.61 24.12
N GLY A 13 -22.16 -4.46 25.11
CA GLY A 13 -21.41 -4.10 26.31
C GLY A 13 -19.91 -4.25 26.14
N ASP A 14 -19.15 -3.29 26.66
CA ASP A 14 -17.70 -3.29 26.57
C ASP A 14 -17.06 -4.41 27.40
N ILE A 15 -15.91 -4.91 26.93
CA ILE A 15 -15.10 -5.92 27.60
C ILE A 15 -13.72 -5.33 27.89
N LYS A 16 -13.31 -5.36 29.16
CA LYS A 16 -11.99 -4.90 29.59
C LYS A 16 -11.26 -6.02 30.32
N ILE A 17 -10.12 -6.43 29.79
CA ILE A 17 -9.25 -7.47 30.40
C ILE A 17 -7.90 -6.83 30.70
N HIS A 18 -7.47 -6.93 31.95
CA HIS A 18 -6.20 -6.39 32.41
C HIS A 18 -5.41 -7.44 33.18
N GLY A 19 -4.13 -7.56 32.88
CA GLY A 19 -3.20 -8.43 33.60
C GLY A 19 -1.76 -8.23 33.14
N ASN A 20 -0.81 -8.77 33.89
CA ASN A 20 0.62 -8.69 33.53
C ASN A 20 1.16 -10.02 32.97
N GLY A 21 0.35 -11.08 33.02
CA GLY A 21 0.71 -12.43 32.57
C GLY A 21 0.36 -12.69 31.10
N SER A 22 0.11 -13.94 30.75
CA SER A 22 -0.28 -14.34 29.39
C SER A 22 -1.79 -14.59 29.32
N LEU A 23 -2.43 -14.11 28.26
CA LEU A 23 -3.78 -14.50 27.85
C LEU A 23 -3.69 -15.41 26.63
N THR A 24 -4.21 -16.63 26.73
CA THR A 24 -4.29 -17.57 25.61
C THR A 24 -5.75 -17.86 25.29
N LEU A 25 -6.15 -17.57 24.06
CA LEU A 25 -7.43 -17.93 23.48
C LEU A 25 -7.19 -19.09 22.51
N GLN A 26 -7.82 -20.24 22.78
CA GLN A 26 -7.69 -21.42 21.94
C GLN A 26 -9.06 -21.88 21.45
N GLY A 27 -9.18 -22.03 20.13
CA GLY A 27 -10.36 -22.58 19.48
C GLY A 27 -10.42 -24.10 19.57
N THR A 28 -11.58 -24.64 19.20
CA THR A 28 -11.81 -26.09 19.15
C THR A 28 -12.03 -26.61 17.73
N GLY A 29 -11.93 -25.73 16.72
CA GLY A 29 -12.20 -26.07 15.31
C GLY A 29 -13.65 -26.48 15.01
N GLN A 30 -14.61 -26.21 15.91
CA GLN A 30 -16.03 -26.56 15.78
C GLN A 30 -16.95 -25.35 16.01
N THR A 31 -18.24 -25.50 15.70
CA THR A 31 -19.31 -24.47 15.61
C THR A 31 -19.56 -23.56 16.82
N LEU A 32 -18.81 -23.69 17.92
CA LEU A 32 -18.88 -22.79 19.08
C LEU A 32 -17.73 -21.79 19.00
N LEU A 33 -18.06 -20.51 18.92
CA LEU A 33 -17.08 -19.42 18.95
C LEU A 33 -16.24 -19.53 20.24
N SER A 34 -14.92 -19.71 20.09
CA SER A 34 -13.97 -19.56 21.19
C SER A 34 -13.36 -18.17 21.13
N GLY A 35 -13.41 -17.43 22.23
CA GLY A 35 -12.75 -16.13 22.32
C GLY A 35 -13.55 -15.06 23.04
N ILE A 36 -13.42 -13.82 22.58
CA ILE A 36 -13.94 -12.59 23.20
C ILE A 36 -14.84 -11.88 22.19
N ASN A 37 -16.07 -11.54 22.58
CA ASN A 37 -17.06 -11.01 21.65
C ASN A 37 -17.88 -9.86 22.27
N SER A 38 -17.84 -8.68 21.65
CA SER A 38 -18.73 -7.55 21.96
C SER A 38 -19.52 -7.10 20.73
N ALA A 39 -20.24 -8.04 20.12
CA ALA A 39 -20.95 -7.84 18.86
C ALA A 39 -22.44 -7.48 19.04
N MET A 40 -23.00 -6.85 18.00
CA MET A 40 -24.45 -6.78 17.78
C MET A 40 -24.89 -8.01 16.98
N VAL A 41 -25.79 -8.81 17.56
CA VAL A 41 -26.17 -10.13 17.04
C VAL A 41 -27.61 -10.11 16.51
N GLY A 42 -27.76 -10.53 15.26
CA GLY A 42 -29.06 -10.63 14.59
C GLY A 42 -29.45 -9.39 13.77
N ALA A 43 -30.08 -9.65 12.62
CA ALA A 43 -30.37 -8.66 11.58
C ALA A 43 -31.33 -7.52 11.98
N ASN A 44 -32.06 -7.67 13.09
CA ASN A 44 -32.97 -6.65 13.60
C ASN A 44 -32.41 -5.91 14.82
N SER A 45 -31.19 -6.22 15.23
CA SER A 45 -30.53 -5.53 16.33
C SER A 45 -30.23 -4.08 15.93
N VAL A 46 -30.30 -3.16 16.89
CA VAL A 46 -30.05 -1.73 16.66
C VAL A 46 -29.18 -1.21 17.78
N GLY A 47 -28.04 -0.63 17.45
CA GLY A 47 -27.01 -0.20 18.39
C GLY A 47 -25.62 -0.47 17.83
N ASP A 48 -24.61 0.21 18.36
CA ASP A 48 -23.23 -0.03 17.97
C ASP A 48 -22.66 -1.24 18.73
N ALA A 49 -21.73 -1.96 18.10
CA ALA A 49 -20.96 -2.98 18.78
C ALA A 49 -20.02 -2.34 19.81
N GLY A 50 -19.75 -3.07 20.90
CA GLY A 50 -19.04 -2.53 22.05
C GLY A 50 -17.53 -2.62 21.90
N GLU A 51 -16.82 -2.03 22.84
CA GLU A 51 -15.36 -1.97 22.82
C GLU A 51 -14.73 -3.21 23.47
N ILE A 52 -13.57 -3.63 22.98
CA ILE A 52 -12.73 -4.64 23.61
C ILE A 52 -11.37 -4.02 23.90
N LEU A 53 -11.04 -3.84 25.18
CA LEU A 53 -9.71 -3.42 25.63
C LEU A 53 -9.01 -4.58 26.33
N ILE A 54 -7.82 -4.95 25.85
CA ILE A 54 -6.98 -5.99 26.45
C ILE A 54 -5.60 -5.43 26.73
N THR A 55 -5.25 -5.36 28.02
CA THR A 55 -3.88 -5.05 28.46
C THR A 55 -3.26 -6.28 29.12
N MET A 56 -2.26 -6.88 28.49
CA MET A 56 -1.64 -8.14 28.95
C MET A 56 -0.11 -8.12 28.83
N GLY A 57 0.56 -9.13 29.39
CA GLY A 57 1.97 -9.42 29.08
C GLY A 57 2.12 -9.98 27.66
N ASN A 58 1.53 -11.16 27.44
CA ASN A 58 1.46 -11.82 26.14
C ASN A 58 0.01 -12.09 25.76
N LEU A 59 -0.32 -12.02 24.47
CA LEU A 59 -1.60 -12.47 23.91
C LEU A 59 -1.38 -13.52 22.83
N THR A 60 -1.98 -14.69 22.99
CA THR A 60 -1.98 -15.75 21.98
C THR A 60 -3.41 -16.05 21.56
N ILE A 61 -3.68 -16.03 20.25
CA ILE A 61 -4.97 -16.39 19.66
C ILE A 61 -4.70 -17.54 18.67
N ALA A 62 -5.26 -18.72 18.95
CA ALA A 62 -4.92 -19.93 18.21
C ALA A 62 -6.13 -20.80 17.87
N ASP A 63 -5.96 -21.65 16.86
CA ASP A 63 -6.85 -22.77 16.51
C ASP A 63 -8.31 -22.36 16.24
N GLY A 64 -8.51 -21.20 15.61
CA GLY A 64 -9.82 -20.62 15.26
C GLY A 64 -10.44 -19.77 16.37
N ALA A 65 -9.69 -19.40 17.41
CA ALA A 65 -10.16 -18.43 18.39
C ALA A 65 -10.28 -17.02 17.78
N GLN A 66 -11.23 -16.22 18.28
CA GLN A 66 -11.55 -14.90 17.72
C GLN A 66 -11.69 -13.81 18.80
N ILE A 67 -11.27 -12.59 18.47
CA ILE A 67 -11.66 -11.35 19.17
C ILE A 67 -12.52 -10.55 18.20
N ASN A 68 -13.77 -10.27 18.58
CA ASN A 68 -14.77 -9.76 17.62
C ASN A 68 -15.67 -8.65 18.19
N THR A 69 -15.83 -7.58 17.43
CA THR A 69 -16.75 -6.44 17.68
C THR A 69 -17.66 -6.16 16.47
N SER A 70 -18.15 -7.22 15.83
CA SER A 70 -18.99 -7.13 14.63
C SER A 70 -20.42 -6.61 14.89
N THR A 71 -21.10 -6.17 13.83
CA THR A 71 -22.54 -5.85 13.85
C THR A 71 -23.31 -6.55 12.74
N ASP A 72 -24.37 -7.27 13.11
CA ASP A 72 -25.33 -7.92 12.19
C ASP A 72 -26.53 -7.03 11.83
N GLY A 73 -26.75 -5.95 12.57
CA GLY A 73 -27.97 -5.13 12.53
C GLY A 73 -27.74 -3.70 12.02
N ILE A 74 -28.34 -2.73 12.68
CA ILE A 74 -28.16 -1.30 12.38
C ILE A 74 -27.29 -0.67 13.46
N GLY A 75 -26.10 -0.22 13.09
CA GLY A 75 -25.09 0.40 13.96
C GLY A 75 -23.68 0.07 13.48
N ASN A 76 -22.68 0.73 14.03
CA ASN A 76 -21.28 0.58 13.65
C ASN A 76 -20.62 -0.63 14.32
N GLY A 77 -19.53 -1.13 13.72
CA GLY A 77 -18.61 -2.05 14.37
C GLY A 77 -17.88 -1.37 15.53
N GLY A 78 -17.52 -2.13 16.55
CA GLY A 78 -16.87 -1.62 17.77
C GLY A 78 -15.35 -1.58 17.67
N THR A 79 -14.69 -0.92 18.61
CA THR A 79 -13.23 -0.80 18.65
C THR A 79 -12.58 -1.96 19.41
N ILE A 80 -11.50 -2.51 18.87
CA ILE A 80 -10.62 -3.47 19.56
C ILE A 80 -9.29 -2.79 19.82
N GLU A 81 -8.93 -2.59 21.09
CA GLU A 81 -7.65 -2.05 21.53
C GLU A 81 -6.84 -3.11 22.28
N LEU A 82 -5.66 -3.45 21.74
CA LEU A 82 -4.76 -4.46 22.30
C LEU A 82 -3.44 -3.80 22.69
N ILE A 83 -3.09 -3.88 23.97
CA ILE A 83 -1.85 -3.34 24.52
C ILE A 83 -1.10 -4.49 25.20
N THR A 84 0.03 -4.92 24.65
CA THR A 84 0.86 -5.95 25.27
C THR A 84 2.26 -5.47 25.59
N THR A 85 2.84 -5.94 26.69
CA THR A 85 4.21 -5.57 27.08
C THR A 85 5.29 -6.50 26.54
N HIS A 86 4.92 -7.64 25.93
CA HIS A 86 5.87 -8.59 25.36
C HIS A 86 5.57 -8.93 23.90
N GLY A 87 4.37 -9.44 23.60
CA GLY A 87 4.05 -9.86 22.24
C GLY A 87 2.63 -10.34 22.01
N ILE A 88 2.24 -10.34 20.74
CA ILE A 88 0.99 -10.90 20.24
C ILE A 88 1.29 -11.96 19.18
N THR A 89 0.64 -13.11 19.29
CA THR A 89 0.74 -14.20 18.32
C THR A 89 -0.63 -14.68 17.89
N LEU A 90 -0.92 -14.59 16.59
CA LEU A 90 -2.09 -15.17 15.94
C LEU A 90 -1.64 -16.40 15.15
N ASN A 91 -2.15 -17.57 15.51
CA ASN A 91 -1.84 -18.83 14.83
C ASN A 91 -3.15 -19.52 14.43
N GLN A 92 -3.64 -19.27 13.22
CA GLN A 92 -5.05 -19.55 12.84
C GLN A 92 -6.05 -18.84 13.77
N GLY A 93 -5.73 -17.65 14.27
CA GLY A 93 -6.61 -16.84 15.13
C GLY A 93 -7.02 -15.54 14.44
N ASP A 94 -8.21 -15.04 14.76
CA ASP A 94 -8.77 -13.85 14.12
C ASP A 94 -9.01 -12.69 15.08
N ILE A 95 -8.80 -11.47 14.60
CA ILE A 95 -9.22 -10.21 15.24
C ILE A 95 -10.06 -9.45 14.21
N THR A 96 -11.33 -9.21 14.52
CA THR A 96 -12.29 -8.67 13.55
C THR A 96 -13.17 -7.56 14.12
N SER A 97 -13.28 -6.46 13.37
CA SER A 97 -14.31 -5.44 13.60
C SER A 97 -15.05 -5.18 12.30
N SER A 98 -16.25 -5.74 12.18
CA SER A 98 -16.95 -5.85 10.90
C SER A 98 -18.42 -5.41 10.93
N VAL A 99 -18.92 -5.03 9.76
CA VAL A 99 -20.34 -4.86 9.47
C VAL A 99 -20.76 -6.03 8.60
N GLU A 100 -21.58 -6.90 9.15
CA GLU A 100 -21.89 -8.19 8.53
C GLU A 100 -22.92 -8.07 7.40
N ARG A 101 -23.13 -9.18 6.71
CA ARG A 101 -24.00 -9.22 5.53
C ARG A 101 -25.43 -8.79 5.89
N GLY A 102 -25.88 -7.70 5.25
CA GLY A 102 -27.23 -7.15 5.43
C GLY A 102 -27.35 -6.12 6.56
N ALA A 103 -26.29 -5.90 7.33
CA ALA A 103 -26.19 -4.85 8.33
C ALA A 103 -26.03 -3.46 7.69
N VAL A 104 -26.25 -2.41 8.48
CA VAL A 104 -26.06 -1.00 8.09
C VAL A 104 -25.24 -0.29 9.15
N GLY A 105 -24.07 0.21 8.78
CA GLY A 105 -23.13 0.91 9.65
C GLY A 105 -21.72 0.89 9.06
N ASN A 106 -20.79 1.59 9.69
CA ASN A 106 -19.38 1.58 9.32
C ASN A 106 -18.61 0.55 10.15
N GLY A 107 -17.53 -0.01 9.58
CA GLY A 107 -16.60 -0.85 10.33
C GLY A 107 -15.93 -0.08 11.47
N GLY A 108 -15.60 -0.76 12.56
CA GLY A 108 -14.91 -0.15 13.70
C GLY A 108 -13.39 -0.12 13.54
N ALA A 109 -12.67 0.15 14.62
CA ALA A 109 -11.22 0.24 14.60
C ALA A 109 -10.54 -0.97 15.26
N ILE A 110 -9.35 -1.32 14.79
CA ILE A 110 -8.44 -2.24 15.48
C ILE A 110 -7.14 -1.49 15.76
N LEU A 111 -6.82 -1.31 17.03
CA LEU A 111 -5.65 -0.59 17.52
C LEU A 111 -4.75 -1.56 18.29
N ILE A 112 -3.51 -1.72 17.84
CA ILE A 112 -2.56 -2.67 18.44
C ILE A 112 -1.28 -1.95 18.83
N THR A 113 -0.87 -2.07 20.09
CA THR A 113 0.43 -1.65 20.60
C THR A 113 1.14 -2.84 21.24
N THR A 114 2.27 -3.25 20.69
CA THR A 114 3.02 -4.41 21.17
C THR A 114 4.51 -4.28 20.83
N PRO A 115 5.43 -4.94 21.55
CA PRO A 115 6.81 -5.05 21.07
C PRO A 115 6.93 -5.91 19.82
N THR A 116 6.19 -7.03 19.76
CA THR A 116 6.22 -7.96 18.62
C THR A 116 4.82 -8.41 18.23
N LEU A 117 4.57 -8.57 16.94
CA LEU A 117 3.33 -9.09 16.38
C LEU A 117 3.64 -10.16 15.33
N THR A 118 3.13 -11.37 15.54
CA THR A 118 3.28 -12.48 14.60
C THR A 118 1.92 -13.02 14.16
N LEU A 119 1.68 -13.04 12.86
CA LEU A 119 0.54 -13.71 12.23
C LEU A 119 1.07 -14.92 11.46
N GLY A 120 0.61 -16.11 11.83
CA GLY A 120 1.05 -17.37 11.25
C GLY A 120 -0.13 -18.28 10.91
N ASN A 121 0.09 -19.16 9.93
CA ASN A 121 -0.81 -20.25 9.56
C ASN A 121 -2.26 -19.82 9.25
N GLY A 122 -2.47 -18.62 8.74
CA GLY A 122 -3.81 -18.09 8.45
C GLY A 122 -4.41 -17.23 9.54
N GLY A 123 -3.59 -16.66 10.42
CA GLY A 123 -4.04 -15.62 11.35
C GLY A 123 -4.49 -14.36 10.61
N LEU A 124 -5.59 -13.76 11.04
CA LEU A 124 -6.23 -12.62 10.38
C LEU A 124 -6.45 -11.46 11.35
N ILE A 125 -6.09 -10.26 10.91
CA ILE A 125 -6.53 -9.00 11.53
C ILE A 125 -7.34 -8.27 10.46
N SER A 126 -8.60 -7.97 10.70
CA SER A 126 -9.40 -7.32 9.67
C SER A 126 -10.52 -6.42 10.14
N THR A 127 -10.76 -5.37 9.35
CA THR A 127 -12.01 -4.63 9.38
C THR A 127 -12.75 -4.87 8.07
N THR A 128 -14.01 -5.27 8.14
CA THR A 128 -14.78 -5.65 6.95
C THR A 128 -16.11 -4.94 6.91
N SER A 129 -16.53 -4.44 5.75
CA SER A 129 -17.91 -4.01 5.50
C SER A 129 -18.54 -4.91 4.44
N ASN A 130 -19.37 -5.84 4.88
CA ASN A 130 -20.18 -6.75 4.05
C ASN A 130 -21.66 -6.30 3.99
N GLY A 131 -22.02 -5.30 4.79
CA GLY A 131 -23.32 -4.62 4.80
C GLY A 131 -23.34 -3.32 3.97
N GLN A 132 -23.99 -2.29 4.50
CA GLN A 132 -23.95 -0.92 3.98
C GLN A 132 -23.11 -0.04 4.88
N GLY A 133 -22.03 0.52 4.33
CA GLY A 133 -21.14 1.48 5.00
C GLY A 133 -19.69 1.23 4.65
N ASN A 134 -18.79 2.05 5.19
CA ASN A 134 -17.37 1.98 4.88
C ASN A 134 -16.68 0.92 5.75
N PRO A 135 -15.62 0.25 5.25
CA PRO A 135 -14.77 -0.57 6.10
C PRO A 135 -14.04 0.31 7.13
N GLY A 136 -13.56 -0.33 8.20
CA GLY A 136 -12.94 0.36 9.31
C GLY A 136 -11.44 0.62 9.14
N TYR A 137 -10.80 0.98 10.24
CA TYR A 137 -9.38 1.37 10.30
C TYR A 137 -8.55 0.37 11.13
N ILE A 138 -7.31 0.11 10.71
CA ILE A 138 -6.36 -0.72 11.44
C ILE A 138 -5.09 0.09 11.72
N GLN A 139 -4.73 0.21 12.99
CA GLN A 139 -3.45 0.77 13.42
C GLN A 139 -2.64 -0.26 14.18
N ILE A 140 -1.37 -0.40 13.79
CA ILE A 140 -0.42 -1.26 14.48
C ILE A 140 0.82 -0.45 14.78
N THR A 141 1.14 -0.32 16.07
CA THR A 141 2.43 0.16 16.56
C THR A 141 3.16 -1.02 17.19
N ASP A 142 4.11 -1.55 16.45
CA ASP A 142 5.00 -2.62 16.85
C ASP A 142 6.40 -2.04 17.08
N ASN A 143 7.06 -2.35 18.21
CA ASN A 143 8.35 -1.71 18.51
C ASN A 143 9.58 -2.53 18.06
N ASP A 144 9.41 -3.67 17.38
CA ASP A 144 10.53 -4.55 17.02
C ASP A 144 10.29 -5.33 15.72
N ASN A 145 9.37 -6.29 15.70
CA ASN A 145 9.15 -7.14 14.54
C ASN A 145 7.67 -7.44 14.31
N LEU A 146 7.15 -7.00 13.16
CA LEU A 146 5.92 -7.49 12.57
C LEU A 146 6.22 -8.58 11.53
N ILE A 147 5.81 -9.81 11.85
CA ILE A 147 5.95 -10.98 10.98
C ILE A 147 4.59 -11.46 10.51
N ILE A 148 4.39 -11.54 9.21
CA ILE A 148 3.20 -12.11 8.59
C ILE A 148 3.65 -13.28 7.73
N ASP A 149 3.58 -14.48 8.29
CA ASP A 149 3.86 -15.72 7.58
C ASP A 149 2.55 -16.34 7.12
N GLY A 150 2.35 -16.47 5.80
CA GLY A 150 1.14 -17.03 5.21
C GLY A 150 0.83 -18.45 5.67
N SER A 151 -0.29 -19.03 5.21
CA SER A 151 -0.59 -20.42 5.58
C SER A 151 0.28 -21.40 4.84
N LYS A 152 0.62 -22.47 5.54
CA LYS A 152 1.06 -23.72 4.93
C LYS A 152 -0.17 -24.58 4.65
N ALA A 153 -0.15 -25.30 3.53
CA ALA A 153 -1.26 -26.16 3.15
C ALA A 153 -1.48 -27.16 4.28
N ASN A 154 -2.70 -27.21 4.82
CA ASN A 154 -3.06 -28.25 5.78
C ASN A 154 -3.15 -29.61 5.05
N SER A 155 -3.40 -30.69 5.78
CA SER A 155 -3.49 -32.05 5.22
C SER A 155 -4.59 -32.25 4.17
N ASN A 156 -5.54 -31.30 4.04
CA ASN A 156 -6.58 -31.30 3.02
C ASN A 156 -6.30 -30.34 1.84
N GLY A 157 -5.15 -29.67 1.82
CA GLY A 157 -4.71 -28.79 0.74
C GLY A 157 -5.31 -27.39 0.76
N THR A 158 -6.10 -27.02 1.78
CA THR A 158 -6.67 -25.66 1.87
C THR A 158 -5.65 -24.69 2.46
N LEU A 159 -5.52 -23.53 1.81
CA LEU A 159 -4.64 -22.42 2.20
C LEU A 159 -5.49 -21.19 2.53
N SER A 160 -5.43 -20.73 3.77
CA SER A 160 -5.97 -19.42 4.20
C SER A 160 -4.79 -18.53 4.56
N PRO A 161 -4.36 -17.59 3.72
CA PRO A 161 -3.14 -16.83 3.98
C PRO A 161 -3.31 -15.93 5.22
N SER A 162 -2.24 -15.76 6.00
CA SER A 162 -2.23 -14.79 7.08
C SER A 162 -2.27 -13.38 6.52
N ALA A 163 -3.07 -12.50 7.11
CA ALA A 163 -3.24 -11.15 6.58
C ALA A 163 -3.62 -10.11 7.63
N ILE A 164 -3.23 -8.87 7.34
CA ILE A 164 -3.85 -7.66 7.87
C ILE A 164 -4.68 -7.07 6.73
N ALA A 165 -5.98 -6.87 6.92
CA ALA A 165 -6.83 -6.46 5.82
C ALA A 165 -7.97 -5.52 6.18
N THR A 166 -8.19 -4.51 5.34
CA THR A 166 -9.46 -3.80 5.27
C THR A 166 -10.21 -4.25 4.03
N LEU A 167 -11.49 -4.57 4.17
CA LEU A 167 -12.25 -5.19 3.09
C LEU A 167 -13.64 -4.56 2.94
N LEU A 168 -13.91 -4.01 1.77
CA LEU A 168 -15.23 -3.62 1.32
C LEU A 168 -15.81 -4.72 0.42
N LEU A 169 -16.88 -5.37 0.88
CA LEU A 169 -17.68 -6.34 0.13
C LEU A 169 -19.03 -5.72 -0.23
N SER A 170 -19.73 -6.28 -1.22
CA SER A 170 -20.99 -5.70 -1.68
C SER A 170 -22.23 -6.58 -1.57
N GLN A 171 -23.11 -6.19 -0.67
CA GLN A 171 -24.56 -6.42 -0.77
C GLN A 171 -25.41 -5.13 -0.63
N GLY A 172 -24.81 -3.95 -0.44
CA GLY A 172 -25.55 -2.68 -0.38
C GLY A 172 -26.32 -2.38 -1.67
N LYS A 173 -27.67 -2.41 -1.59
CA LYS A 173 -28.61 -2.13 -2.68
C LYS A 173 -28.75 -0.64 -3.01
N THR A 174 -28.10 0.22 -2.25
CA THR A 174 -28.23 1.67 -2.37
C THR A 174 -26.87 2.33 -2.20
N GLN A 175 -26.64 3.35 -3.01
CA GLN A 175 -25.57 4.32 -2.79
C GLN A 175 -25.65 4.81 -1.33
N PRO A 176 -24.53 5.01 -0.61
CA PRO A 176 -24.55 5.82 0.58
C PRO A 176 -25.18 7.18 0.22
N THR A 177 -26.32 7.51 0.81
CA THR A 177 -26.87 8.87 0.76
C THR A 177 -26.11 9.68 1.80
N GLY A 178 -24.89 10.11 1.43
CA GLY A 178 -23.99 10.90 2.26
C GLY A 178 -22.84 11.41 1.38
N SER A 179 -22.41 12.65 1.62
CA SER A 179 -21.29 13.29 0.91
C SER A 179 -20.04 12.43 1.00
N THR A 180 -19.30 12.38 -0.10
CA THR A 180 -18.07 11.62 -0.35
C THR A 180 -16.84 12.10 0.45
N GLU A 181 -17.01 12.67 1.65
CA GLU A 181 -15.95 13.48 2.27
C GLU A 181 -15.57 13.15 3.71
N ASP A 182 -16.18 12.16 4.38
CA ASP A 182 -15.67 11.68 5.68
C ASP A 182 -15.53 10.15 5.66
N PHE A 183 -14.27 9.69 5.49
CA PHE A 183 -13.76 8.31 5.66
C PHE A 183 -14.33 7.21 4.73
N GLY A 184 -14.23 7.40 3.41
CA GLY A 184 -14.83 6.55 2.37
C GLY A 184 -14.08 5.27 1.94
N PHE A 185 -12.93 4.96 2.53
CA PHE A 185 -12.07 3.84 2.13
C PHE A 185 -11.33 3.31 3.37
N GLY A 186 -11.13 1.99 3.46
CA GLY A 186 -10.47 1.39 4.63
C GLY A 186 -9.03 1.89 4.75
N GLU A 187 -8.45 1.93 5.94
CA GLU A 187 -7.06 2.40 6.09
C GLU A 187 -6.26 1.44 6.98
N ILE A 188 -5.02 1.19 6.58
CA ILE A 188 -4.05 0.39 7.33
C ILE A 188 -2.82 1.25 7.60
N TRP A 189 -2.57 1.53 8.87
CA TRP A 189 -1.38 2.25 9.34
C TRP A 189 -0.51 1.32 10.18
N ILE A 190 0.75 1.16 9.78
CA ILE A 190 1.71 0.28 10.46
C ILE A 190 2.98 1.05 10.76
N GLU A 191 3.38 1.03 12.03
CA GLU A 191 4.69 1.46 12.51
C GLU A 191 5.40 0.23 13.10
N THR A 192 6.55 -0.14 12.55
CA THR A 192 7.38 -1.24 13.06
C THR A 192 8.86 -1.03 12.77
N GLN A 193 9.76 -1.63 13.54
CA GLN A 193 11.19 -1.57 13.20
C GLN A 193 11.51 -2.47 12.00
N ASN A 194 10.86 -3.64 11.92
CA ASN A 194 11.05 -4.58 10.83
C ASN A 194 9.71 -5.19 10.41
N LEU A 195 9.38 -5.03 9.13
CA LEU A 195 8.24 -5.70 8.52
C LEU A 195 8.71 -6.87 7.65
N THR A 196 8.26 -8.08 7.96
CA THR A 196 8.55 -9.28 7.18
C THR A 196 7.27 -10.00 6.75
N LEU A 197 7.05 -10.12 5.44
CA LEU A 197 5.97 -10.91 4.86
C LEU A 197 6.57 -12.14 4.17
N THR A 198 6.19 -13.33 4.61
CA THR A 198 6.66 -14.59 4.05
C THR A 198 5.55 -15.53 3.62
N ASN A 199 5.85 -16.42 2.68
CA ASN A 199 4.99 -17.52 2.25
C ASN A 199 3.54 -17.11 1.93
N GLY A 200 3.32 -15.96 1.28
CA GLY A 200 1.97 -15.50 0.93
C GLY A 200 1.27 -14.64 1.99
N GLY A 201 1.98 -14.26 3.05
CA GLY A 201 1.52 -13.27 4.03
C GLY A 201 1.20 -11.93 3.35
N ALA A 202 0.13 -11.26 3.76
CA ALA A 202 -0.31 -10.04 3.09
C ALA A 202 -0.75 -8.91 4.00
N ILE A 203 -0.63 -7.69 3.48
CA ILE A 203 -1.30 -6.49 3.95
C ILE A 203 -2.17 -5.99 2.80
N ALA A 204 -3.49 -5.98 2.97
CA ALA A 204 -4.42 -5.81 1.86
C ALA A 204 -5.55 -4.83 2.18
N ALA A 205 -5.74 -3.81 1.35
CA ALA A 205 -6.82 -2.84 1.49
C ALA A 205 -7.70 -2.88 0.24
N SER A 206 -8.85 -3.54 0.34
CA SER A 206 -9.52 -4.12 -0.84
C SER A 206 -10.97 -3.70 -0.99
N ASN A 207 -11.42 -3.50 -2.23
CA ASN A 207 -12.82 -3.42 -2.62
C ASN A 207 -13.18 -4.58 -3.56
N VAL A 208 -14.01 -5.51 -3.11
CA VAL A 208 -14.43 -6.69 -3.87
C VAL A 208 -15.92 -6.58 -4.22
N GLY A 209 -16.20 -6.25 -5.48
CA GLY A 209 -17.56 -6.02 -6.01
C GLY A 209 -18.33 -4.83 -5.43
N GLY A 210 -17.73 -4.07 -4.51
CA GLY A 210 -18.28 -2.91 -3.81
C GLY A 210 -18.41 -1.65 -4.66
N ARG A 211 -19.13 -0.68 -4.09
CA ARG A 211 -19.15 0.71 -4.56
C ARG A 211 -18.45 1.56 -3.51
N GLY A 212 -17.32 2.15 -3.85
CA GLY A 212 -16.42 2.85 -2.93
C GLY A 212 -14.97 2.62 -3.35
N ASP A 213 -14.06 3.47 -2.88
CA ASP A 213 -12.64 3.29 -3.19
C ASP A 213 -12.06 2.17 -2.32
N ALA A 214 -11.03 1.48 -2.84
CA ALA A 214 -10.24 0.56 -2.01
C ALA A 214 -9.39 1.35 -1.02
N GLY A 215 -8.96 0.67 0.04
CA GLY A 215 -8.31 1.35 1.15
C GLY A 215 -6.87 1.79 0.91
N GLU A 216 -6.38 2.71 1.73
CA GLU A 216 -4.99 3.17 1.71
C GLU A 216 -4.13 2.37 2.69
N ILE A 217 -2.84 2.23 2.37
CA ILE A 217 -1.87 1.54 3.20
C ILE A 217 -0.67 2.45 3.43
N THR A 218 -0.35 2.70 4.69
CA THR A 218 0.82 3.47 5.11
C THR A 218 1.68 2.63 6.04
N ILE A 219 2.96 2.47 5.68
CA ILE A 219 3.91 1.65 6.45
C ILE A 219 5.16 2.46 6.74
N LEU A 220 5.46 2.62 8.02
CA LEU A 220 6.68 3.21 8.55
C LEU A 220 7.51 2.08 9.12
N ALA A 221 8.53 1.66 8.37
CA ALA A 221 9.45 0.63 8.81
C ALA A 221 10.83 0.78 8.18
N PRO A 222 11.91 0.96 8.98
CA PRO A 222 13.28 1.03 8.48
C PRO A 222 13.64 -0.12 7.52
N THR A 223 13.15 -1.34 7.80
CA THR A 223 13.30 -2.48 6.88
C THR A 223 11.97 -3.10 6.54
N ILE A 224 11.70 -3.25 5.23
CA ILE A 224 10.54 -3.97 4.69
C ILE A 224 11.04 -5.11 3.81
N THR A 225 10.63 -6.34 4.12
CA THR A 225 11.02 -7.54 3.37
C THR A 225 9.78 -8.35 2.97
N LEU A 226 9.58 -8.53 1.67
CA LEU A 226 8.52 -9.38 1.10
C LEU A 226 9.15 -10.54 0.35
N ASN A 227 8.95 -11.76 0.85
CA ASN A 227 9.57 -12.95 0.27
C ASN A 227 8.61 -14.12 0.14
N GLY A 228 8.69 -14.82 -0.98
CA GLY A 228 8.07 -16.13 -1.14
C GLY A 228 6.61 -16.09 -1.60
N LEU A 229 6.18 -17.27 -2.03
CA LEU A 229 4.83 -17.61 -2.43
C LEU A 229 4.24 -18.55 -1.38
N LEU A 230 2.92 -18.70 -1.36
CA LEU A 230 2.29 -19.86 -0.76
C LEU A 230 2.92 -21.16 -1.33
N PRO A 231 2.94 -22.26 -0.57
CA PRO A 231 3.56 -23.51 -1.03
C PRO A 231 3.01 -24.07 -2.34
N ASP A 232 1.77 -23.74 -2.70
CA ASP A 232 1.12 -24.13 -3.96
C ASP A 232 1.44 -23.17 -5.13
N GLY A 233 2.18 -22.09 -4.87
CA GLY A 233 2.51 -21.05 -5.82
C GLY A 233 1.35 -20.10 -6.16
N SER A 234 0.20 -20.19 -5.48
CA SER A 234 -1.01 -19.46 -5.86
C SER A 234 -0.99 -17.98 -5.51
N ARG A 235 -0.28 -17.59 -4.43
CA ARG A 235 -0.20 -16.20 -3.99
C ARG A 235 1.18 -15.83 -3.45
N GLY A 236 1.68 -14.67 -3.87
CA GLY A 236 2.89 -14.06 -3.34
C GLY A 236 2.66 -13.37 -2.00
N SER A 237 3.73 -13.16 -1.26
CA SER A 237 3.71 -12.18 -0.17
C SER A 237 3.41 -10.79 -0.74
N ALA A 238 2.46 -10.06 -0.16
CA ALA A 238 1.88 -8.90 -0.83
C ALA A 238 1.60 -7.70 0.09
N ILE A 239 1.89 -6.49 -0.39
CA ILE A 239 1.26 -5.25 0.10
C ILE A 239 0.40 -4.72 -1.04
N GLU A 240 -0.92 -4.73 -0.86
CA GLU A 240 -1.82 -4.51 -1.99
C GLU A 240 -3.04 -3.65 -1.65
N SER A 241 -3.33 -2.67 -2.49
CA SER A 241 -4.62 -1.97 -2.49
C SER A 241 -5.31 -2.19 -3.82
N TYR A 242 -6.50 -2.80 -3.82
CA TYR A 242 -7.10 -3.18 -5.09
C TYR A 242 -8.62 -3.16 -5.13
N THR A 243 -9.14 -3.04 -6.35
CA THR A 243 -10.54 -3.35 -6.67
C THR A 243 -10.64 -4.62 -7.49
N GLN A 244 -11.46 -5.58 -7.04
CA GLN A 244 -11.62 -6.88 -7.68
C GLN A 244 -13.08 -7.19 -7.99
N ILE A 245 -13.31 -7.88 -9.11
CA ILE A 245 -14.62 -8.46 -9.41
C ILE A 245 -14.97 -9.47 -8.32
N ASP A 246 -16.17 -9.37 -7.75
CA ASP A 246 -16.65 -10.33 -6.78
C ASP A 246 -16.83 -11.70 -7.46
N PRO A 247 -16.05 -12.73 -7.07
CA PRO A 247 -16.08 -14.03 -7.73
C PRO A 247 -17.39 -14.80 -7.47
N THR A 248 -18.18 -14.41 -6.48
CA THR A 248 -19.41 -15.12 -6.08
C THR A 248 -20.62 -14.76 -6.94
N ASN A 249 -20.64 -13.56 -7.51
CA ASN A 249 -21.79 -13.03 -8.26
C ASN A 249 -21.38 -12.23 -9.52
N ASN A 250 -20.08 -12.21 -9.84
CA ASN A 250 -19.49 -11.50 -10.97
C ASN A 250 -19.81 -9.99 -10.97
N ARG A 251 -20.00 -9.40 -9.79
CA ARG A 251 -20.27 -7.96 -9.64
C ARG A 251 -18.96 -7.20 -9.82
N MET A 252 -18.98 -6.28 -10.78
CA MET A 252 -17.88 -5.36 -11.04
C MET A 252 -17.83 -4.26 -9.97
N PRO A 253 -16.67 -4.02 -9.34
CA PRO A 253 -16.53 -2.93 -8.39
C PRO A 253 -16.55 -1.57 -9.10
N ILE A 254 -17.00 -0.55 -8.37
CA ILE A 254 -16.97 0.86 -8.80
C ILE A 254 -16.24 1.65 -7.73
N GLY A 255 -15.15 2.30 -8.12
CA GLY A 255 -14.25 3.03 -7.23
C GLY A 255 -12.81 2.83 -7.65
N ASN A 256 -11.94 3.71 -7.17
CA ASN A 256 -10.50 3.67 -7.40
C ASN A 256 -9.84 2.64 -6.48
N ALA A 257 -8.67 2.15 -6.87
CA ALA A 257 -7.76 1.53 -5.90
C ALA A 257 -7.14 2.62 -5.02
N GLY A 258 -6.82 2.29 -3.78
CA GLY A 258 -6.15 3.20 -2.85
C GLY A 258 -4.64 3.29 -3.10
N ASN A 259 -4.00 4.17 -2.35
CA ASN A 259 -2.55 4.41 -2.44
C ASN A 259 -1.77 3.54 -1.46
N ILE A 260 -0.49 3.33 -1.76
CA ILE A 260 0.48 2.69 -0.86
C ILE A 260 1.63 3.66 -0.62
N TYR A 261 1.89 3.96 0.65
CA TYR A 261 3.00 4.79 1.11
C TYR A 261 3.96 3.95 1.96
N LEU A 262 5.20 3.82 1.51
CA LEU A 262 6.24 3.07 2.21
C LEU A 262 7.37 4.02 2.63
N TYR A 263 7.52 4.18 3.94
CA TYR A 263 8.58 4.94 4.57
C TYR A 263 9.63 3.98 5.13
N THR A 264 10.70 3.75 4.36
CA THR A 264 11.68 2.70 4.65
C THR A 264 13.08 3.06 4.20
N ASP A 265 14.08 2.51 4.90
CA ASP A 265 15.48 2.65 4.52
C ASP A 265 15.96 1.53 3.60
N ASN A 266 15.35 0.35 3.72
CA ASN A 266 15.70 -0.84 2.98
C ASN A 266 14.45 -1.62 2.60
N LEU A 267 14.08 -1.54 1.31
CA LEU A 267 12.99 -2.29 0.73
C LEU A 267 13.50 -3.47 -0.09
N GLN A 268 13.15 -4.69 0.32
CA GLN A 268 13.48 -5.92 -0.40
C GLN A 268 12.21 -6.66 -0.80
N VAL A 269 12.00 -6.83 -2.10
CA VAL A 269 10.91 -7.63 -2.66
C VAL A 269 11.51 -8.76 -3.47
N GLY A 270 11.53 -9.95 -2.88
CA GLY A 270 12.07 -11.17 -3.47
C GLY A 270 11.05 -11.94 -4.31
N LYS A 271 11.45 -13.15 -4.75
CA LYS A 271 10.71 -13.98 -5.72
C LYS A 271 9.23 -14.15 -5.37
N GLY A 272 8.38 -13.63 -6.25
CA GLY A 272 6.91 -13.69 -6.11
C GLY A 272 6.32 -12.67 -5.15
N GLY A 273 7.14 -11.90 -4.44
CA GLY A 273 6.68 -10.78 -3.62
C GLY A 273 6.13 -9.64 -4.48
N THR A 274 5.08 -8.99 -4.01
CA THR A 274 4.37 -7.96 -4.78
C THR A 274 4.00 -6.75 -3.93
N ILE A 275 4.16 -5.55 -4.49
CA ILE A 275 3.56 -4.32 -3.98
C ILE A 275 2.65 -3.80 -5.10
N SER A 276 1.35 -3.70 -4.87
CA SER A 276 0.44 -3.39 -5.96
C SER A 276 -0.73 -2.49 -5.58
N VAL A 277 -1.02 -1.56 -6.48
CA VAL A 277 -2.28 -0.81 -6.49
C VAL A 277 -3.01 -1.11 -7.80
N SER A 278 -4.17 -1.79 -7.76
CA SER A 278 -4.76 -2.30 -9.00
C SER A 278 -6.29 -2.28 -9.06
N THR A 279 -6.83 -2.24 -10.29
CA THR A 279 -8.28 -2.18 -10.49
C THR A 279 -8.75 -3.11 -11.61
N GLN A 280 -9.70 -3.99 -11.29
CA GLN A 280 -10.50 -4.77 -12.26
C GLN A 280 -11.88 -4.14 -12.51
N GLY A 281 -12.18 -3.04 -11.80
CA GLY A 281 -13.47 -2.37 -11.79
C GLY A 281 -13.60 -1.19 -12.74
N ARG A 282 -14.57 -0.33 -12.42
CA ARG A 282 -14.66 1.03 -12.95
C ARG A 282 -14.05 2.01 -11.96
N GLY A 283 -12.84 2.47 -12.25
CA GLY A 283 -12.08 3.41 -11.44
C GLY A 283 -10.59 3.30 -11.76
N ASN A 284 -9.80 4.26 -11.29
CA ASN A 284 -8.36 4.32 -11.55
C ASN A 284 -7.59 3.43 -10.58
N ALA A 285 -6.37 3.02 -10.95
CA ALA A 285 -5.43 2.45 -10.00
C ALA A 285 -4.79 3.57 -9.16
N GLY A 286 -4.31 3.22 -7.96
CA GLY A 286 -3.70 4.15 -7.03
C GLY A 286 -2.23 4.44 -7.34
N THR A 287 -1.56 5.14 -6.43
CA THR A 287 -0.13 5.45 -6.50
C THR A 287 0.65 4.65 -5.46
N ILE A 288 1.83 4.17 -5.85
CA ILE A 288 2.83 3.63 -4.93
C ILE A 288 3.92 4.68 -4.76
N THR A 289 4.17 5.09 -3.52
CA THR A 289 5.25 6.02 -3.17
C THR A 289 6.20 5.34 -2.20
N VAL A 290 7.50 5.38 -2.49
CA VAL A 290 8.55 4.87 -1.61
C VAL A 290 9.58 5.95 -1.34
N ASN A 291 9.80 6.24 -0.07
CA ASN A 291 10.78 7.18 0.44
C ASN A 291 11.23 6.76 1.85
N SER A 292 12.17 7.50 2.44
CA SER A 292 12.61 7.32 3.82
C SER A 292 12.17 8.52 4.65
N LEU A 293 11.82 8.29 5.92
CA LEU A 293 11.65 9.37 6.87
C LEU A 293 13.03 9.82 7.34
N GLY A 294 13.36 11.09 7.12
CA GLY A 294 14.57 11.74 7.61
C GLY A 294 14.55 11.99 9.11
N LEU A 295 14.18 10.98 9.88
CA LEU A 295 14.15 10.99 11.32
C LEU A 295 15.56 10.76 11.84
N ASN A 296 16.19 11.80 12.38
CA ASN A 296 17.29 11.54 13.30
C ASN A 296 16.70 11.03 14.64
N PRO A 297 17.41 10.15 15.37
CA PRO A 297 16.91 9.59 16.63
C PRO A 297 16.46 10.64 17.66
N ALA A 298 17.13 11.80 17.68
CA ALA A 298 16.78 12.89 18.60
C ALA A 298 15.43 13.56 18.28
N GLN A 299 15.00 13.59 17.01
CA GLN A 299 13.69 14.10 16.59
C GLN A 299 12.57 13.12 16.95
N VAL A 300 12.83 11.82 16.84
CA VAL A 300 11.91 10.75 17.27
C VAL A 300 11.73 10.76 18.78
N ASP A 301 12.83 10.84 19.53
CA ASP A 301 12.81 10.91 20.99
C ASP A 301 12.06 12.16 21.48
N ASN A 302 12.27 13.31 20.81
CA ASN A 302 11.59 14.56 21.15
C ASN A 302 10.09 14.52 20.82
N PHE A 303 9.71 13.97 19.67
CA PHE A 303 8.30 13.76 19.30
C PHE A 303 7.59 12.83 20.29
N ASN A 304 8.18 11.66 20.57
CA ASN A 304 7.63 10.70 21.52
C ASN A 304 7.49 11.31 22.91
N GLN A 305 8.47 12.11 23.35
CA GLN A 305 8.40 12.77 24.64
C GLN A 305 7.35 13.88 24.69
N ASN A 306 7.13 14.62 23.59
CA ASN A 306 6.07 15.62 23.50
C ASN A 306 4.69 14.97 23.52
N VAL A 307 4.50 13.83 22.83
CA VAL A 307 3.26 13.05 22.86
C VAL A 307 3.00 12.50 24.28
N ILE A 308 4.02 11.96 24.95
CA ILE A 308 3.93 11.49 26.34
C ILE A 308 3.56 12.63 27.29
N ASN A 309 4.20 13.80 27.14
CA ASN A 309 3.92 14.98 27.95
C ASN A 309 2.51 15.53 27.72
N LEU A 310 2.02 15.48 26.47
CA LEU A 310 0.65 15.90 26.12
C LEU A 310 -0.40 14.96 26.74
N LYS A 311 -0.17 13.64 26.68
CA LYS A 311 -1.01 12.61 27.32
C LYS A 311 -1.06 12.77 28.85
N ALA A 312 0.05 13.19 29.47
CA ALA A 312 0.12 13.41 30.91
C ALA A 312 -0.62 14.67 31.40
N GLN A 313 -0.89 15.63 30.50
CA GLN A 313 -1.49 16.93 30.84
C GLN A 313 -3.01 17.00 30.61
N ILE A 314 -3.62 16.00 29.97
CA ILE A 314 -5.05 16.00 29.67
C ILE A 314 -5.71 14.72 30.22
N PRO A 315 -6.29 14.74 31.44
CA PRO A 315 -7.07 13.63 31.94
C PRO A 315 -8.38 13.55 31.13
N ASN A 316 -8.67 12.38 30.53
CA ASN A 316 -9.81 12.09 29.64
C ASN A 316 -9.68 12.56 28.18
N LEU A 317 -8.46 12.55 27.61
CA LEU A 317 -8.35 12.61 26.16
C LEU A 317 -8.94 11.33 25.55
N ASP A 318 -9.99 11.48 24.72
CA ASP A 318 -10.53 10.40 23.91
C ASP A 318 -9.41 9.84 23.03
N ALA A 319 -9.18 8.52 23.10
CA ALA A 319 -8.13 7.83 22.34
C ALA A 319 -8.30 8.01 20.82
N ASN A 320 -9.51 8.38 20.37
CA ASN A 320 -9.83 8.64 18.97
C ASN A 320 -9.39 10.04 18.47
N ALA A 321 -8.94 10.95 19.35
CA ALA A 321 -8.63 12.33 18.97
C ALA A 321 -7.16 12.58 18.58
N ILE A 322 -6.25 11.60 18.77
CA ILE A 322 -4.88 11.68 18.27
C ILE A 322 -4.80 10.88 16.96
N VAL A 323 -5.37 11.43 15.89
CA VAL A 323 -5.16 10.90 14.54
C VAL A 323 -3.73 11.29 14.11
N ALA A 324 -2.97 10.28 13.67
CA ALA A 324 -1.65 10.40 13.08
C ALA A 324 -1.65 11.40 11.89
N PRO A 325 -0.50 12.01 11.57
CA PRO A 325 -0.40 12.98 10.49
C PRO A 325 -0.85 12.34 9.18
N GLN A 326 -1.88 12.91 8.55
CA GLN A 326 -2.14 12.70 7.13
C GLN A 326 -0.82 12.93 6.37
N ALA A 327 -0.55 12.11 5.33
CA ALA A 327 0.57 12.30 4.40
C ALA A 327 0.77 13.80 4.07
N PRO A 328 1.99 14.31 3.84
CA PRO A 328 2.24 15.77 3.76
C PRO A 328 1.32 16.46 2.75
N GLN A 329 0.23 17.03 3.25
CA GLN A 329 -0.74 17.82 2.49
C GLN A 329 -0.15 19.21 2.27
N THR A 330 -0.40 19.80 1.11
CA THR A 330 -0.09 21.23 0.92
C THR A 330 -1.00 22.07 1.81
N LEU A 331 -0.44 23.15 2.39
CA LEU A 331 -1.10 24.05 3.36
C LEU A 331 -2.50 24.53 2.93
N GLY A 332 -2.78 24.59 1.64
CA GLY A 332 -4.06 25.03 1.07
C GLY A 332 -5.21 24.02 1.16
N GLN A 333 -4.92 22.73 1.35
CA GLN A 333 -5.94 21.67 1.39
C GLN A 333 -6.45 21.39 2.82
N ILE A 334 -5.63 21.66 3.84
CA ILE A 334 -5.97 21.48 5.26
C ILE A 334 -7.04 22.49 5.72
N LEU A 335 -7.06 23.69 5.14
CA LEU A 335 -7.91 24.80 5.58
C LEU A 335 -9.40 24.64 5.22
N ASN A 336 -9.77 23.68 4.36
CA ASN A 336 -11.14 23.56 3.83
C ASN A 336 -11.94 22.38 4.39
N THR A 337 -11.33 21.45 5.14
CA THR A 337 -11.93 20.13 5.40
C THR A 337 -12.45 19.91 6.83
N TYR A 338 -12.13 20.77 7.82
CA TYR A 338 -12.51 20.51 9.22
C TYR A 338 -13.42 21.59 9.83
N PRO A 339 -14.50 21.20 10.56
CA PRO A 339 -15.33 22.15 11.29
C PRO A 339 -14.57 22.80 12.46
N SER A 340 -14.87 24.08 12.69
CA SER A 340 -14.05 25.07 13.41
C SER A 340 -13.85 24.87 14.91
N THR A 341 -14.35 23.79 15.53
CA THR A 341 -14.24 23.55 16.98
C THR A 341 -13.16 22.52 17.36
N PHE A 342 -12.71 21.68 16.42
CA PHE A 342 -11.59 20.74 16.61
C PHE A 342 -10.21 21.42 16.43
N LEU A 343 -10.16 22.47 15.60
CA LEU A 343 -8.94 23.23 15.28
C LEU A 343 -8.36 24.03 16.46
N THR A 344 -9.19 24.53 17.38
CA THR A 344 -8.71 25.48 18.41
C THR A 344 -7.77 24.89 19.46
N ASN A 345 -7.86 23.57 19.72
CA ASN A 345 -6.96 22.91 20.68
C ASN A 345 -5.74 22.27 19.99
N VAL A 346 -5.82 21.93 18.70
CA VAL A 346 -4.71 21.38 17.92
C VAL A 346 -3.78 22.48 17.41
N LEU A 347 -4.31 23.66 17.06
CA LEU A 347 -3.53 24.77 16.50
C LEU A 347 -2.55 25.43 17.46
N ASN A 348 -2.76 25.36 18.78
CA ASN A 348 -1.84 25.99 19.75
C ASN A 348 -0.55 25.18 20.00
N TYR A 349 -0.40 23.99 19.41
CA TYR A 349 0.81 23.15 19.52
C TYR A 349 1.47 22.83 18.16
N GLN A 350 0.92 23.31 17.04
CA GLN A 350 1.46 23.03 15.70
C GLN A 350 2.77 23.75 15.36
N ASP A 351 3.19 24.74 16.15
CA ASP A 351 4.51 25.37 16.00
C ASP A 351 5.68 24.47 16.46
N GLN A 352 5.40 23.23 16.88
CA GLN A 352 6.42 22.27 17.37
C GLN A 352 6.35 20.85 16.77
N ILE A 353 5.50 20.59 15.78
CA ILE A 353 5.55 19.31 15.04
C ILE A 353 6.63 19.45 13.96
N PRO A 354 7.74 18.69 13.97
CA PRO A 354 8.71 18.76 12.89
C PRO A 354 8.03 18.30 11.61
N LEU A 355 8.01 19.17 10.59
CA LEU A 355 7.77 18.74 9.21
C LEU A 355 8.80 17.65 8.90
N PHE A 356 8.38 16.38 8.78
CA PHE A 356 9.30 15.30 8.46
C PHE A 356 9.94 15.59 7.10
N ALA A 357 11.25 15.74 7.06
CA ALA A 357 11.96 15.79 5.79
C ALA A 357 11.88 14.39 5.17
N LEU A 358 11.31 14.31 3.97
CA LEU A 358 11.38 13.09 3.17
C LEU A 358 12.79 12.99 2.60
N ASN A 359 13.45 11.87 2.86
CA ASN A 359 14.75 11.54 2.30
C ASN A 359 14.59 10.43 1.25
N PRO A 360 15.52 10.34 0.29
CA PRO A 360 15.60 9.16 -0.57
C PRO A 360 15.88 7.90 0.26
N THR A 361 15.14 6.82 0.01
CA THR A 361 15.39 5.49 0.56
C THR A 361 16.78 5.01 0.16
N PRO A 362 17.69 4.67 1.09
CA PRO A 362 19.01 4.15 0.78
C PRO A 362 19.04 3.00 -0.22
N GLN A 363 18.16 2.00 -0.11
CA GLN A 363 18.11 0.89 -1.06
C GLN A 363 16.68 0.42 -1.36
N ILE A 364 16.39 0.23 -2.64
CA ILE A 364 15.25 -0.57 -3.10
C ILE A 364 15.77 -1.69 -3.99
N GLN A 365 15.49 -2.94 -3.61
CA GLN A 365 15.84 -4.12 -4.40
C GLN A 365 14.60 -4.97 -4.72
N LEU A 366 14.34 -5.15 -6.02
CA LEU A 366 13.40 -6.13 -6.53
C LEU A 366 14.18 -7.30 -7.14
N ASP A 367 14.20 -8.44 -6.44
CA ASP A 367 14.87 -9.68 -6.85
C ASP A 367 13.82 -10.73 -7.24
N GLY A 368 13.36 -10.67 -8.48
CA GLY A 368 12.22 -11.47 -8.94
C GLY A 368 10.87 -11.09 -8.31
N GLY A 369 10.80 -9.96 -7.60
CA GLY A 369 9.58 -9.33 -7.09
C GLY A 369 9.08 -8.21 -8.00
N SER A 370 7.91 -7.63 -7.68
CA SER A 370 7.32 -6.57 -8.51
C SER A 370 6.64 -5.44 -7.73
N MET A 371 6.73 -4.22 -8.26
CA MET A 371 5.85 -3.09 -7.94
C MET A 371 4.92 -2.79 -9.12
N ALA A 372 3.61 -2.69 -8.89
CA ALA A 372 2.64 -2.56 -9.96
C ALA A 372 1.48 -1.60 -9.65
N SER A 373 1.28 -0.58 -10.48
CA SER A 373 0.08 0.26 -10.50
C SER A 373 -0.71 -0.01 -11.79
N ASN A 374 -1.73 -0.86 -11.72
CA ASN A 374 -2.34 -1.43 -12.93
C ASN A 374 -3.85 -1.27 -13.03
N VAL A 375 -4.33 -1.06 -14.26
CA VAL A 375 -5.72 -1.40 -14.62
C VAL A 375 -5.69 -2.78 -15.25
N GLU A 376 -6.18 -3.76 -14.52
CA GLU A 376 -6.14 -5.17 -14.90
C GLU A 376 -7.15 -5.48 -16.01
N LEU A 377 -7.07 -6.70 -16.54
CA LEU A 377 -7.94 -7.16 -17.63
C LEU A 377 -9.42 -7.01 -17.26
N GLY A 378 -10.20 -6.39 -18.15
CA GLY A 378 -11.63 -6.11 -17.92
C GLY A 378 -11.92 -4.82 -17.15
N GLY A 379 -10.90 -4.23 -16.51
CA GLY A 379 -11.00 -2.94 -15.83
C GLY A 379 -11.19 -1.76 -16.79
N ARG A 380 -11.78 -0.67 -16.27
CA ARG A 380 -11.93 0.61 -16.98
C ARG A 380 -11.53 1.76 -16.06
N GLY A 381 -10.41 2.39 -16.37
CA GLY A 381 -9.81 3.50 -15.65
C GLY A 381 -8.38 3.70 -16.11
N ASN A 382 -7.67 4.66 -15.52
CA ASN A 382 -6.27 4.88 -15.78
C ASN A 382 -5.41 4.14 -14.75
N ALA A 383 -4.27 3.61 -15.18
CA ALA A 383 -3.24 3.18 -14.26
C ALA A 383 -2.69 4.40 -13.49
N GLY A 384 -2.30 4.20 -12.24
CA GLY A 384 -1.76 5.24 -11.39
C GLY A 384 -0.23 5.24 -11.41
N ASN A 385 0.40 5.90 -10.45
CA ASN A 385 1.82 6.20 -10.56
C ASN A 385 2.69 5.32 -9.65
N ILE A 386 3.97 5.20 -9.98
CA ILE A 386 4.99 4.66 -9.09
C ILE A 386 6.07 5.72 -8.94
N ILE A 387 6.28 6.21 -7.72
CA ILE A 387 7.21 7.31 -7.41
C ILE A 387 8.21 6.81 -6.39
N LEU A 388 9.49 6.81 -6.77
CA LEU A 388 10.58 6.29 -5.95
C LEU A 388 11.61 7.39 -5.68
N ASP A 389 11.71 7.83 -4.43
CA ASP A 389 12.85 8.60 -3.94
C ASP A 389 13.86 7.61 -3.37
N VAL A 390 14.96 7.36 -4.09
CA VAL A 390 15.86 6.25 -3.76
C VAL A 390 17.31 6.60 -4.07
N VAL A 391 18.25 6.11 -3.25
CA VAL A 391 19.68 6.26 -3.50
C VAL A 391 20.18 5.18 -4.46
N ASP A 392 19.95 3.89 -4.18
CA ASP A 392 20.25 2.82 -5.13
C ASP A 392 19.03 1.94 -5.40
N LEU A 393 18.66 1.85 -6.68
CA LEU A 393 17.59 1.01 -7.20
C LEU A 393 18.16 -0.20 -7.94
N ARG A 394 17.77 -1.40 -7.55
CA ARG A 394 18.21 -2.66 -8.17
C ARG A 394 17.03 -3.50 -8.61
N LEU A 395 16.90 -3.72 -9.92
CA LEU A 395 15.97 -4.68 -10.53
C LEU A 395 16.78 -5.85 -11.08
N ILE A 396 16.68 -7.00 -10.42
CA ILE A 396 17.49 -8.18 -10.72
C ILE A 396 16.63 -9.43 -10.81
N ASN A 397 17.13 -10.45 -11.52
CA ASN A 397 16.49 -11.78 -11.63
C ASN A 397 14.99 -11.73 -11.97
N GLY A 398 14.58 -10.80 -12.83
CA GLY A 398 13.18 -10.62 -13.24
C GLY A 398 12.40 -9.60 -12.41
N GLY A 399 13.08 -8.75 -11.62
CA GLY A 399 12.46 -7.68 -10.83
C GLY A 399 11.77 -6.61 -11.69
N GLN A 400 10.54 -6.22 -11.35
CA GLN A 400 9.71 -5.37 -12.24
C GLN A 400 9.11 -4.14 -11.54
N ILE A 401 9.09 -3.03 -12.24
CA ILE A 401 8.28 -1.85 -11.94
C ILE A 401 7.33 -1.63 -13.11
N ASN A 402 6.03 -1.56 -12.84
CA ASN A 402 5.01 -1.54 -13.88
C ASN A 402 3.87 -0.57 -13.56
N SER A 403 3.63 0.40 -14.44
CA SER A 403 2.41 1.22 -14.41
C SER A 403 1.64 1.10 -15.73
N SER A 404 0.79 0.07 -15.85
CA SER A 404 0.17 -0.31 -17.12
C SER A 404 -1.33 -0.50 -17.05
N THR A 405 -2.00 -0.25 -18.18
CA THR A 405 -3.41 -0.59 -18.37
C THR A 405 -3.54 -1.78 -19.32
N GLN A 406 -3.99 -2.92 -18.82
CA GLN A 406 -4.41 -4.09 -19.63
C GLN A 406 -5.89 -4.02 -20.03
N GLY A 407 -6.69 -3.25 -19.26
CA GLY A 407 -8.09 -2.92 -19.56
C GLY A 407 -8.25 -1.69 -20.46
N ARG A 408 -9.24 -0.83 -20.17
CA ARG A 408 -9.51 0.41 -20.92
C ARG A 408 -9.09 1.66 -20.14
N GLY A 409 -8.11 2.40 -20.67
CA GLY A 409 -7.69 3.71 -20.19
C GLY A 409 -6.22 3.98 -20.48
N PHE A 410 -5.65 4.97 -19.81
CA PHE A 410 -4.25 5.38 -20.01
C PHE A 410 -3.30 4.66 -19.05
N ALA A 411 -2.09 4.36 -19.52
CA ALA A 411 -0.98 3.97 -18.65
C ALA A 411 -0.60 5.14 -17.73
N GLY A 412 -0.13 4.83 -16.52
CA GLY A 412 0.33 5.84 -15.55
C GLY A 412 1.83 6.10 -15.69
N TYR A 413 2.40 6.77 -14.71
CA TYR A 413 3.78 7.27 -14.77
C TYR A 413 4.69 6.54 -13.80
N VAL A 414 5.96 6.36 -14.20
CA VAL A 414 7.02 5.87 -13.30
C VAL A 414 8.08 6.96 -13.14
N GLN A 415 8.36 7.32 -11.89
CA GLN A 415 9.35 8.32 -11.50
C GLN A 415 10.41 7.72 -10.60
N VAL A 416 11.68 7.97 -10.92
CA VAL A 416 12.81 7.70 -10.02
C VAL A 416 13.59 8.99 -9.81
N ASN A 417 13.63 9.48 -8.58
CA ASN A 417 14.20 10.78 -8.23
C ASN A 417 15.61 10.65 -7.67
N ASP A 418 16.55 11.42 -8.25
CA ASP A 418 17.89 11.71 -7.74
C ASP A 418 18.73 10.50 -7.27
N ALA A 419 18.57 9.34 -7.92
CA ALA A 419 19.28 8.13 -7.52
C ALA A 419 20.79 8.24 -7.74
N ASN A 420 21.60 7.72 -6.81
CA ASN A 420 23.01 7.50 -7.07
C ASN A 420 23.20 6.44 -8.18
N THR A 421 22.56 5.28 -8.03
CA THR A 421 22.64 4.23 -9.05
C THR A 421 21.30 3.58 -9.34
N ILE A 422 21.11 3.23 -10.60
CA ILE A 422 20.01 2.38 -11.05
C ILE A 422 20.60 1.22 -11.84
N HIS A 423 20.35 -0.01 -11.37
CA HIS A 423 20.80 -1.24 -12.02
C HIS A 423 19.61 -2.09 -12.43
N ILE A 424 19.42 -2.29 -13.73
CA ILE A 424 18.41 -3.17 -14.30
C ILE A 424 19.13 -4.31 -15.01
N MET A 425 19.12 -5.51 -14.41
CA MET A 425 19.99 -6.60 -14.82
C MET A 425 19.20 -7.89 -15.02
N GLY A 426 19.44 -8.52 -16.17
CA GLY A 426 18.89 -9.83 -16.48
C GLY A 426 17.57 -9.76 -17.26
N LYS A 427 17.26 -10.87 -17.91
CA LYS A 427 16.03 -11.07 -18.64
C LYS A 427 14.84 -10.86 -17.70
N ASP A 428 13.81 -10.19 -18.22
CA ASP A 428 12.57 -9.85 -17.52
C ASP A 428 12.67 -8.76 -16.44
N SER A 429 13.88 -8.35 -16.03
CA SER A 429 14.06 -7.19 -15.17
C SER A 429 13.71 -5.90 -15.92
N ARG A 430 12.73 -5.14 -15.45
CA ARG A 430 12.15 -4.06 -16.27
C ARG A 430 11.51 -2.91 -15.50
N ILE A 431 11.57 -1.72 -16.09
CA ILE A 431 10.68 -0.59 -15.79
C ILE A 431 9.76 -0.40 -16.99
N THR A 432 8.44 -0.43 -16.77
CA THR A 432 7.48 -0.38 -17.88
C THR A 432 6.26 0.49 -17.61
N THR A 433 5.83 1.19 -18.65
CA THR A 433 4.49 1.76 -18.78
C THR A 433 3.88 1.24 -20.08
N ALA A 434 2.66 0.72 -20.01
CA ALA A 434 2.06 0.11 -21.20
C ALA A 434 0.54 0.19 -21.27
N ILE A 435 0.03 0.24 -22.51
CA ILE A 435 -1.40 0.06 -22.81
C ILE A 435 -1.60 -1.25 -23.59
N GLY A 436 -2.45 -2.13 -23.07
CA GLY A 436 -2.83 -3.44 -23.62
C GLY A 436 -3.93 -3.37 -24.70
N THR A 437 -4.19 -4.51 -25.35
CA THR A 437 -5.03 -4.63 -26.56
C THR A 437 -6.46 -5.11 -26.36
N GLN A 438 -6.88 -5.49 -25.16
CA GLN A 438 -8.19 -6.13 -24.97
C GLN A 438 -9.29 -5.10 -24.70
N GLY A 439 -9.80 -4.54 -25.79
CA GLY A 439 -11.00 -3.71 -25.79
C GLY A 439 -11.24 -3.12 -27.16
N ASN A 440 -12.09 -3.78 -27.97
CA ASN A 440 -12.62 -3.15 -29.17
C ASN A 440 -13.40 -1.90 -28.76
N THR A 441 -12.82 -0.69 -28.83
CA THR A 441 -13.46 0.59 -29.25
C THR A 441 -12.69 1.87 -28.86
N LEU A 442 -12.66 2.80 -29.85
CA LEU A 442 -12.70 4.27 -29.78
C LEU A 442 -11.45 5.05 -29.35
N ASN A 443 -10.80 5.68 -30.34
CA ASN A 443 -10.22 7.04 -30.31
C ASN A 443 -9.68 7.54 -28.95
N LEU A 444 -8.81 6.77 -28.28
CA LEU A 444 -8.03 7.28 -27.16
C LEU A 444 -6.92 8.17 -27.74
N LYS A 445 -7.22 9.47 -27.91
CA LYS A 445 -6.22 10.50 -28.21
C LYS A 445 -5.65 11.01 -26.87
N GLY A 446 -4.43 10.63 -26.54
CA GLY A 446 -3.75 11.06 -25.29
C GLY A 446 -2.28 10.65 -25.25
N LYS A 447 -1.49 11.33 -24.41
CA LYS A 447 -0.09 10.98 -24.10
C LYS A 447 -0.09 9.70 -23.25
N ASN A 448 0.67 8.68 -23.65
CA ASN A 448 0.82 7.47 -22.82
C ASN A 448 1.76 7.72 -21.65
N GLY A 449 1.59 6.92 -20.60
CA GLY A 449 2.42 6.89 -19.40
C GLY A 449 3.92 7.03 -19.68
N ALA A 450 4.56 8.01 -19.04
CA ALA A 450 5.97 8.31 -19.22
C ALA A 450 6.83 7.60 -18.17
N ILE A 451 8.11 7.45 -18.48
CA ILE A 451 9.14 7.00 -17.55
C ILE A 451 10.13 8.14 -17.40
N ASP A 452 10.32 8.64 -16.19
CA ASP A 452 11.24 9.72 -15.88
C ASP A 452 12.22 9.26 -14.81
N ILE A 453 13.50 9.39 -15.12
CA ILE A 453 14.59 8.88 -14.32
C ILE A 453 15.63 9.97 -14.18
N THR A 454 15.85 10.42 -12.95
CA THR A 454 17.01 11.23 -12.58
C THR A 454 17.98 10.38 -11.76
N THR A 455 19.23 10.29 -12.21
CA THR A 455 20.25 9.49 -11.52
C THR A 455 21.67 10.02 -11.75
N ARG A 456 22.67 9.52 -11.03
CA ARG A 456 24.08 9.67 -11.39
C ARG A 456 24.46 8.64 -12.45
N THR A 457 24.21 7.36 -12.18
CA THR A 457 24.57 6.27 -13.10
C THR A 457 23.39 5.34 -13.36
N LEU A 458 23.02 5.21 -14.63
CA LEU A 458 22.07 4.19 -15.10
C LEU A 458 22.82 3.04 -15.77
N THR A 459 22.60 1.81 -15.31
CA THR A 459 23.08 0.58 -15.96
C THR A 459 21.91 -0.32 -16.32
N VAL A 460 21.77 -0.63 -17.62
CA VAL A 460 20.81 -1.61 -18.14
C VAL A 460 21.57 -2.69 -18.89
N GLN A 461 21.52 -3.92 -18.38
CA GLN A 461 22.32 -5.01 -18.94
C GLN A 461 21.62 -6.36 -18.95
N ASP A 462 22.18 -7.30 -19.72
CA ASP A 462 21.76 -8.69 -19.79
C ASP A 462 20.26 -8.87 -20.12
N GLN A 463 19.76 -8.13 -21.12
CA GLN A 463 18.34 -8.06 -21.52
C GLN A 463 17.42 -7.31 -20.54
N GLY A 464 17.98 -6.53 -19.63
CA GLY A 464 17.23 -5.53 -18.86
C GLY A 464 16.52 -4.53 -19.78
N LEU A 465 15.35 -4.04 -19.35
CA LEU A 465 14.47 -3.23 -20.20
C LEU A 465 13.93 -1.99 -19.48
N ILE A 466 13.98 -0.85 -20.14
CA ILE A 466 13.14 0.32 -19.83
C ILE A 466 12.22 0.52 -21.02
N ALA A 467 10.90 0.44 -20.85
CA ALA A 467 10.00 0.55 -21.98
C ALA A 467 8.66 1.24 -21.70
N ALA A 468 8.33 2.19 -22.57
CA ALA A 468 7.04 2.86 -22.60
C ALA A 468 6.35 2.53 -23.93
N PHE A 469 5.48 1.52 -23.97
CA PHE A 469 4.93 1.02 -25.23
C PHE A 469 3.40 0.96 -25.26
N THR A 470 2.83 0.84 -26.45
CA THR A 470 1.39 0.60 -26.61
C THR A 470 1.13 -0.48 -27.63
N ARG A 471 0.22 -1.40 -27.28
CA ARG A 471 -0.33 -2.37 -28.21
C ARG A 471 -1.69 -1.93 -28.77
N GLY A 472 -2.29 -0.88 -28.20
CA GLY A 472 -3.60 -0.32 -28.58
C GLY A 472 -3.53 0.96 -29.42
N GLN A 473 -4.63 1.73 -29.48
CA GLN A 473 -4.67 3.05 -30.13
C GLN A 473 -4.15 4.13 -29.17
N GLY A 474 -3.16 4.92 -29.57
CA GLY A 474 -2.50 5.95 -28.76
C GLY A 474 -1.00 6.09 -29.11
N ASN A 475 -0.37 7.21 -28.76
CA ASN A 475 1.09 7.37 -28.95
C ASN A 475 1.84 6.76 -27.77
N ALA A 476 2.91 6.01 -28.01
CA ALA A 476 3.75 5.47 -26.94
C ALA A 476 4.30 6.59 -26.02
N GLY A 477 4.63 6.22 -24.78
CA GLY A 477 5.00 7.18 -23.73
C GLY A 477 6.42 7.70 -23.91
N ALA A 478 6.69 8.91 -23.42
CA ALA A 478 8.07 9.43 -23.42
C ALA A 478 8.93 8.69 -22.40
N ILE A 479 10.22 8.57 -22.69
CA ILE A 479 11.23 8.12 -21.73
C ILE A 479 12.28 9.21 -21.59
N ASP A 480 12.32 9.83 -20.42
CA ASP A 480 13.26 10.89 -20.09
C ASP A 480 14.25 10.35 -19.05
N VAL A 481 15.54 10.35 -19.38
CA VAL A 481 16.61 9.91 -18.49
C VAL A 481 17.64 11.01 -18.38
N HIS A 482 17.77 11.56 -17.18
CA HIS A 482 18.83 12.51 -16.81
C HIS A 482 19.86 11.81 -15.93
N ALA A 483 21.00 11.42 -16.51
CA ALA A 483 22.07 10.70 -15.83
C ALA A 483 23.35 11.55 -15.71
N THR A 484 23.62 12.10 -14.52
CA THR A 484 24.70 13.09 -14.29
C THR A 484 26.13 12.54 -14.33
N GLN A 485 26.32 11.22 -14.45
CA GLN A 485 27.64 10.60 -14.64
C GLN A 485 27.71 9.69 -15.85
N GLY A 486 26.65 8.93 -16.14
CA GLY A 486 26.61 8.16 -17.38
C GLY A 486 25.47 7.15 -17.47
N ILE A 487 25.27 6.67 -18.70
CA ILE A 487 24.33 5.60 -19.05
C ILE A 487 25.13 4.45 -19.67
N ASN A 488 25.02 3.25 -19.11
CA ASN A 488 25.66 2.04 -19.60
C ASN A 488 24.60 1.03 -20.08
N LEU A 489 24.56 0.78 -21.39
CA LEU A 489 23.68 -0.21 -22.01
C LEU A 489 24.54 -1.38 -22.52
N ASN A 490 24.54 -2.51 -21.81
CA ASN A 490 25.29 -3.71 -22.20
C ASN A 490 24.33 -4.87 -22.47
N HIS A 491 23.90 -5.03 -23.72
CA HIS A 491 22.79 -5.93 -24.08
C HIS A 491 21.46 -5.59 -23.37
N GLY A 492 21.33 -4.37 -22.83
CA GLY A 492 20.09 -3.80 -22.33
C GLY A 492 19.36 -2.96 -23.39
N SER A 493 18.10 -2.60 -23.15
CA SER A 493 17.29 -1.83 -24.09
C SER A 493 16.49 -0.72 -23.40
N ILE A 494 16.39 0.42 -24.07
CA ILE A 494 15.43 1.50 -23.77
C ILE A 494 14.53 1.66 -25.00
N ASN A 495 13.22 1.55 -24.83
CA ASN A 495 12.29 1.44 -25.95
C ASN A 495 10.97 2.21 -25.71
N SER A 496 10.69 3.20 -26.55
CA SER A 496 9.35 3.78 -26.67
C SER A 496 8.75 3.45 -28.03
N SER A 497 7.75 2.56 -28.07
CA SER A 497 7.23 2.03 -29.34
C SER A 497 5.74 1.72 -29.36
N VAL A 498 5.19 1.72 -30.57
CA VAL A 498 3.86 1.19 -30.87
C VAL A 498 4.06 -0.22 -31.43
N ASP A 499 3.49 -1.22 -30.77
CA ASP A 499 3.58 -2.62 -31.17
C ASP A 499 2.77 -2.88 -32.45
N ARG A 500 2.98 -4.02 -33.12
CA ARG A 500 2.42 -4.35 -34.46
C ARG A 500 0.90 -4.27 -34.54
N THR A 501 0.21 -4.39 -33.41
CA THR A 501 -1.25 -4.33 -33.31
C THR A 501 -1.78 -2.95 -32.91
N GLY A 502 -0.90 -2.03 -32.54
CA GLY A 502 -1.23 -0.69 -32.06
C GLY A 502 -1.31 0.34 -33.19
N GLY A 503 -2.01 1.44 -32.92
CA GLY A 503 -2.11 2.59 -33.83
C GLY A 503 -1.67 3.86 -33.13
N GLY A 504 -0.69 4.58 -33.69
CA GLY A 504 -0.16 5.82 -33.11
C GLY A 504 1.30 6.06 -33.49
N LYS A 505 1.94 7.06 -32.87
CA LYS A 505 3.37 7.33 -33.01
C LYS A 505 4.15 6.70 -31.86
N GLY A 506 5.40 6.29 -32.11
CA GLY A 506 6.37 6.04 -31.04
C GLY A 506 6.56 7.32 -30.21
N GLY A 507 6.94 7.16 -28.94
CA GLY A 507 7.26 8.27 -28.05
C GLY A 507 8.70 8.68 -28.21
N ASP A 508 9.00 9.89 -27.73
CA ASP A 508 10.37 10.40 -27.72
C ASP A 508 11.17 9.73 -26.60
N ILE A 509 12.47 9.52 -26.85
CA ILE A 509 13.42 9.07 -25.84
C ILE A 509 14.47 10.17 -25.70
N PHE A 510 14.53 10.80 -24.54
CA PHE A 510 15.52 11.82 -24.20
C PHE A 510 16.53 11.24 -23.22
N LEU A 511 17.80 11.19 -23.63
CA LEU A 511 18.90 10.74 -22.79
C LEU A 511 19.86 11.90 -22.60
N GLU A 512 19.90 12.44 -21.39
CA GLU A 512 20.83 13.47 -21.00
C GLU A 512 21.95 12.88 -20.16
N THR A 513 23.18 13.07 -20.62
CA THR A 513 24.41 12.80 -19.88
C THR A 513 25.28 14.05 -19.93
N PRO A 514 26.16 14.31 -18.95
CA PRO A 514 27.06 15.45 -19.03
C PRO A 514 27.79 15.46 -20.38
N SER A 515 27.78 16.61 -21.05
CA SER A 515 28.77 16.86 -22.09
C SER A 515 30.13 16.79 -21.41
N SER A 516 30.99 15.87 -21.85
CA SER A 516 32.39 15.91 -21.45
C SER A 516 32.92 17.33 -21.69
N PRO A 517 33.52 18.01 -20.71
CA PRO A 517 34.11 19.34 -20.93
C PRO A 517 35.23 19.33 -22.00
N TRP A 518 35.61 18.15 -22.50
CA TRP A 518 36.65 17.97 -23.51
C TRP A 518 36.16 17.91 -24.96
N SER A 519 34.84 17.88 -25.23
CA SER A 519 34.34 17.83 -26.61
C SER A 519 34.35 19.18 -27.35
N MET A 520 34.83 20.26 -26.71
CA MET A 520 34.86 21.62 -27.28
C MET A 520 36.27 22.12 -27.67
N VAL A 521 37.34 21.33 -27.51
CA VAL A 521 38.73 21.76 -27.80
C VAL A 521 39.29 21.23 -29.14
N GLN A 522 38.60 20.34 -29.86
CA GLN A 522 39.11 19.80 -31.14
C GLN A 522 38.63 20.53 -32.41
N LYS A 523 38.48 21.87 -32.36
CA LYS A 523 38.22 22.64 -33.58
C LYS A 523 38.78 24.06 -33.57
N LEU A 524 40.05 24.25 -33.19
CA LEU A 524 40.84 25.39 -33.68
C LEU A 524 42.34 25.24 -33.38
N MET A 525 43.05 24.42 -34.16
CA MET A 525 44.51 24.59 -34.32
C MET A 525 44.92 23.98 -35.66
N LEU A 526 44.93 24.79 -36.71
CA LEU A 526 45.68 24.56 -37.94
C LEU A 526 45.82 25.87 -38.73
N VAL A 527 46.85 26.64 -38.37
CA VAL A 527 47.63 27.51 -39.27
C VAL A 527 49.06 27.41 -38.71
N PRO A 528 50.15 27.22 -39.49
CA PRO A 528 50.37 27.76 -40.84
C PRO A 528 50.96 26.79 -41.87
N LEU A 529 50.89 27.18 -43.15
CA LEU A 529 52.06 27.42 -44.03
C LEU A 529 51.56 27.91 -45.41
N ALA A 530 51.93 29.14 -45.78
CA ALA A 530 52.15 29.50 -47.18
C ALA A 530 53.58 29.05 -47.54
N PRO A 531 53.89 28.69 -48.80
CA PRO A 531 54.09 29.73 -49.82
C PRO A 531 53.69 29.36 -51.27
N GLU A 532 53.79 30.41 -52.10
CA GLU A 532 53.97 30.46 -53.58
C GLU A 532 52.78 30.84 -54.48
N MET A 533 52.79 32.14 -54.84
CA MET A 533 52.92 32.73 -56.18
C MET A 533 52.01 32.28 -57.34
N GLY A 534 51.33 33.27 -57.95
CA GLY A 534 51.09 33.29 -59.40
C GLY A 534 49.91 34.14 -59.92
N ALA A 535 50.23 35.32 -60.49
CA ALA A 535 49.53 36.09 -61.55
C ALA A 535 48.17 36.75 -61.18
N TRP A 536 47.88 38.03 -61.45
CA TRP A 536 48.43 39.08 -62.34
C TRP A 536 48.45 40.42 -61.61
#